data_AF-A0A024T930-F1
#
_entry.id   AF-A0A024T930-F1
#
_cell.length_a   1.000
_cell.length_b   1.000
_cell.length_c   1.000
_cell.angle_alpha   90.00
_cell.angle_beta   90.00
_cell.angle_gamma   90.00
#
_symmetry.space_group_name_H-M   'P 1'
#
loop_
_entity.id
_entity.type
_entity.pdbx_description
1 polymer ?
#
loop_
_entity_poly.entity_id
_entity_poly.type
_entity_poly.pdbx_seq_one_letter_code
_entity_poly.pdbx_strand_id
1 'polypeptide(L)'
;YCNAVARKGSPLGNVYGFIDGTKIQTCRIESSGDGRNLQRQIYSGHKRFHCLNYQAVTCPDGICVHFFGPMEGRRHDATMLRHSQLLPFLHRHRELFLSKFIYGDPAYGIVDYLLSGYKGNNIGPLKQEFNKWMSRVRQS
;
A
#
# COMPACT_ATOMS: atom_id res chain seq x y z
N TYR A 1 -12.67 11.91 7.59
CA TYR A 1 -11.76 11.66 6.45
C TYR A 1 -12.45 11.47 5.11
N CYS A 2 -13.46 10.60 4.97
CA CYS A 2 -14.11 10.35 3.67
C CYS A 2 -14.59 11.62 2.93
N ASN A 3 -15.30 12.51 3.64
CA ASN A 3 -15.77 13.77 3.06
C ASN A 3 -14.63 14.70 2.60
N ALA A 4 -13.42 14.57 3.17
CA ALA A 4 -12.27 15.35 2.73
C ALA A 4 -11.68 14.80 1.43
N VAL A 5 -11.62 13.46 1.29
CA VAL A 5 -11.23 12.79 0.04
C VAL A 5 -12.22 13.08 -1.08
N ALA A 6 -13.52 12.99 -0.79
CA ALA A 6 -14.59 13.32 -1.73
C ALA A 6 -14.49 14.79 -2.20
N ARG A 7 -14.29 15.74 -1.28
CA ARG A 7 -14.12 17.17 -1.60
C ARG A 7 -12.88 17.47 -2.45
N LYS A 8 -11.83 16.65 -2.38
CA LYS A 8 -10.66 16.76 -3.27
C LYS A 8 -10.93 16.26 -4.70
N GLY A 9 -12.14 15.77 -4.99
CA GLY A 9 -12.53 15.28 -6.31
C GLY A 9 -12.41 13.77 -6.48
N SER A 10 -12.48 13.00 -5.38
CA SER A 10 -12.50 11.54 -5.49
C SER A 10 -13.84 11.07 -6.07
N PRO A 11 -13.84 10.14 -7.04
CA PRO A 11 -15.06 9.50 -7.53
C PRO A 11 -15.72 8.59 -6.48
N LEU A 12 -15.06 8.34 -5.34
CA LEU A 12 -15.57 7.51 -4.25
C LEU A 12 -15.87 8.35 -3.01
N GLY A 13 -17.10 8.26 -2.50
CA GLY A 13 -17.53 8.99 -1.31
C GLY A 13 -17.05 8.39 0.03
N ASN A 14 -16.43 7.22 -0.01
CA ASN A 14 -16.18 6.38 1.17
C ASN A 14 -14.72 5.94 1.34
N VAL A 15 -13.78 6.53 0.60
CA VAL A 15 -12.34 6.33 0.81
C VAL A 15 -11.86 7.22 1.95
N TYR A 16 -11.22 6.67 2.97
CA TYR A 16 -10.78 7.43 4.14
C TYR A 16 -9.25 7.54 4.30
N GLY A 17 -8.49 6.74 3.57
CA GLY A 17 -7.03 6.74 3.63
C GLY A 17 -6.42 6.02 2.44
N PHE A 18 -5.11 6.16 2.31
CA PHE A 18 -4.32 5.60 1.20
C PHE A 18 -3.23 4.70 1.76
N ILE A 19 -3.14 3.47 1.25
CA ILE A 19 -2.06 2.54 1.62
C ILE A 19 -0.97 2.56 0.55
N ASP A 20 0.29 2.62 1.00
CA ASP A 20 1.42 2.48 0.10
C ASP A 20 2.52 1.60 0.68
N GLY A 21 3.24 0.92 -0.23
CA GLY A 21 4.46 0.20 0.07
C GLY A 21 5.68 1.04 -0.32
N THR A 22 6.54 1.38 0.63
CA THR A 22 7.77 2.13 0.39
C THR A 22 8.98 1.24 0.57
N LYS A 23 9.90 1.28 -0.41
CA LYS A 23 11.18 0.56 -0.34
C LYS A 23 12.30 1.55 0.01
N ILE A 24 12.87 1.41 1.21
CA ILE A 24 13.99 2.23 1.66
C ILE A 24 15.29 1.51 1.33
N GLN A 25 16.14 2.18 0.54
CA GLN A 25 17.43 1.62 0.12
C GLN A 25 18.38 1.46 1.32
N THR A 26 19.11 0.36 1.34
CA THR A 26 20.15 0.06 2.32
C THR A 26 21.48 -0.17 1.61
N CYS A 27 22.57 -0.17 2.39
CA CYS A 27 23.84 -0.69 1.91
C CYS A 27 23.71 -2.19 1.53
N ARG A 28 24.66 -2.66 0.73
CA ARG A 28 24.84 -4.10 0.48
C ARG A 28 25.49 -4.70 1.73
N ILE A 29 24.74 -5.53 2.45
CA ILE A 29 25.29 -6.27 3.59
C ILE A 29 26.14 -7.42 3.06
N GLU A 30 27.35 -7.58 3.60
CA GLU A 30 28.20 -8.72 3.25
C GLU A 30 27.65 -10.03 3.84
N SER A 31 27.95 -11.14 3.20
CA SER A 31 27.57 -12.45 3.72
C SER A 31 28.32 -12.72 5.03
N SER A 32 27.59 -12.76 6.14
CA SER A 32 28.10 -13.31 7.39
C SER A 32 28.37 -14.81 7.17
N GLY A 33 29.48 -15.35 7.69
CA GLY A 33 29.81 -16.78 7.58
C GLY A 33 28.86 -17.73 8.32
N ASP A 34 27.69 -17.25 8.76
CA ASP A 34 26.68 -17.98 9.52
C ASP A 34 25.66 -18.73 8.64
N GLY A 35 25.88 -18.75 7.32
CA GLY A 35 25.02 -19.42 6.34
C GLY A 35 23.71 -18.67 6.00
N ARG A 36 23.44 -17.51 6.63
CA ARG A 36 22.26 -16.70 6.31
C ARG A 36 22.58 -15.77 5.14
N ASN A 37 21.94 -16.00 4.00
CA ASN A 37 22.05 -15.10 2.85
C ASN A 37 21.14 -13.86 3.01
N LEU A 38 21.41 -13.06 4.05
CA LEU A 38 20.69 -11.81 4.35
C LEU A 38 20.76 -10.85 3.16
N GLN A 39 21.88 -10.84 2.46
CA GLN A 39 22.08 -10.07 1.23
C GLN A 39 20.97 -10.34 0.19
N ARG A 40 20.66 -11.62 -0.08
CA ARG A 40 19.60 -12.04 -1.00
C ARG A 40 18.19 -11.75 -0.46
N GLN A 41 18.01 -11.74 0.86
CA GLN A 41 16.71 -11.45 1.47
C GLN A 41 16.30 -9.99 1.24
N ILE A 42 17.22 -9.05 1.44
CA ILE A 42 16.94 -7.62 1.28
C ILE A 42 17.08 -7.13 -0.17
N TYR A 43 17.63 -7.94 -1.08
CA TYR A 43 17.72 -7.56 -2.48
C TYR A 43 16.35 -7.61 -3.17
N SER A 44 15.89 -6.47 -3.68
CA SER A 44 14.68 -6.39 -4.50
C SER A 44 15.02 -6.60 -5.97
N GLY A 45 14.60 -7.75 -6.54
CA GLY A 45 14.81 -8.01 -7.97
C GLY A 45 14.09 -7.02 -8.87
N HIS A 46 12.91 -6.54 -8.46
CA HIS A 46 12.12 -5.56 -9.22
C HIS A 46 12.78 -4.17 -9.27
N LYS A 47 13.36 -3.71 -8.14
CA LYS A 47 14.02 -2.40 -8.06
C LYS A 47 15.53 -2.44 -8.34
N ARG A 48 16.13 -3.63 -8.33
CA ARG A 48 17.56 -3.90 -8.57
C ARG A 48 18.49 -3.23 -7.53
N PHE A 49 18.05 -3.11 -6.29
CA PHE A 49 18.86 -2.65 -5.15
C PHE A 49 18.48 -3.34 -3.84
N HIS A 50 19.36 -3.27 -2.83
CA HIS A 50 19.10 -3.76 -1.47
C HIS A 50 18.21 -2.78 -0.72
N CYS A 51 17.11 -3.26 -0.16
CA CYS A 51 16.13 -2.42 0.52
C CYS A 51 15.37 -3.15 1.61
N LEU A 52 14.77 -2.36 2.48
CA LEU A 52 13.72 -2.78 3.40
C LEU A 52 12.39 -2.20 2.94
N ASN A 53 11.35 -2.99 3.05
CA ASN A 53 10.01 -2.58 2.68
C ASN A 53 9.25 -2.14 3.93
N TYR A 54 8.50 -1.06 3.79
CA TYR A 54 7.59 -0.52 4.77
C TYR A 54 6.21 -0.35 4.13
N GLN A 55 5.19 -0.38 4.95
CA GLN A 55 3.81 -0.13 4.56
C GLN A 55 3.24 0.95 5.46
N ALA A 56 2.59 1.94 4.86
CA ALA A 56 1.93 3.01 5.60
C ALA A 56 0.51 3.22 5.09
N VAL A 57 -0.41 3.57 5.98
CA VAL A 57 -1.73 4.13 5.64
C VAL A 57 -1.73 5.58 6.05
N THR A 58 -1.92 6.47 5.07
CA THR A 58 -1.98 7.92 5.27
C THR A 58 -3.41 8.43 5.13
N CYS A 59 -3.81 9.31 6.03
CA CYS A 59 -5.08 10.01 5.95
C CYS A 59 -4.94 11.34 5.19
N PRO A 60 -6.06 11.98 4.78
CA PRO A 60 -6.04 13.16 3.92
C PRO A 60 -5.46 14.44 4.56
N ASP A 61 -5.21 14.40 5.86
CA ASP A 61 -4.53 15.40 6.69
C ASP A 61 -3.01 15.18 6.75
N GLY A 62 -2.49 14.15 6.07
CA GLY A 62 -1.07 13.78 6.07
C GLY A 62 -0.65 12.89 7.24
N ILE A 63 -1.57 12.53 8.14
CA ILE A 63 -1.25 11.70 9.30
C ILE A 63 -1.12 10.23 8.86
N CYS A 64 -0.01 9.60 9.27
CA CYS A 64 0.17 8.16 9.14
C CYS A 64 -0.58 7.45 10.28
N VAL A 65 -1.71 6.82 9.96
CA VAL A 65 -2.58 6.15 10.94
C VAL A 65 -2.24 4.68 11.16
N HIS A 66 -1.43 4.10 10.27
CA HIS A 66 -0.93 2.74 10.42
C HIS A 66 0.43 2.63 9.72
N PHE A 67 1.40 2.03 10.39
CA PHE A 67 2.75 1.83 9.88
C PHE A 67 3.24 0.41 10.21
N PHE A 68 3.83 -0.26 9.23
CA PHE A 68 4.35 -1.62 9.38
C PHE A 68 5.66 -1.80 8.63
N GLY A 69 6.60 -2.54 9.24
CA GLY A 69 7.93 -2.83 8.72
C GLY A 69 8.98 -2.81 9.83
N PRO A 70 10.26 -3.01 9.51
CA PRO A 70 10.79 -3.37 8.20
C PRO A 70 10.48 -4.80 7.78
N MET A 71 10.28 -5.02 6.47
CA MET A 71 10.16 -6.33 5.83
C MET A 71 11.26 -6.50 4.77
N GLU A 72 11.58 -7.76 4.42
CA GLU A 72 12.68 -7.99 3.49
C GLU A 72 12.37 -7.45 2.08
N GLY A 73 13.33 -6.78 1.44
CA GLY A 73 13.17 -6.08 0.16
C GLY A 73 12.55 -6.90 -0.97
N ARG A 74 12.81 -8.21 -0.98
CA ARG A 74 12.28 -9.18 -1.96
C ARG A 74 10.78 -9.43 -1.84
N ARG A 75 10.15 -9.12 -0.71
CA ARG A 75 8.73 -9.40 -0.48
C ARG A 75 7.82 -8.48 -1.29
N HIS A 76 6.66 -9.01 -1.66
CA HIS A 76 5.59 -8.25 -2.33
C HIS A 76 4.74 -7.50 -1.32
N ASP A 77 4.09 -6.42 -1.77
CA ASP A 77 3.25 -5.56 -0.94
C ASP A 77 2.06 -6.32 -0.34
N ALA A 78 1.46 -7.24 -1.10
CA ALA A 78 0.42 -8.15 -0.58
C ALA A 78 0.91 -9.00 0.61
N THR A 79 2.20 -9.36 0.65
CA THR A 79 2.77 -10.05 1.82
C THR A 79 2.83 -9.13 3.02
N MET A 80 3.22 -7.86 2.84
CA MET A 80 3.21 -6.88 3.93
C MET A 80 1.80 -6.65 4.47
N LEU A 81 0.78 -6.54 3.61
CA LEU A 81 -0.61 -6.39 4.03
C LEU A 81 -1.10 -7.57 4.89
N ARG A 82 -0.69 -8.80 4.55
CA ARG A 82 -1.03 -9.98 5.35
C ARG A 82 -0.33 -9.95 6.71
N HIS A 83 0.94 -9.57 6.76
CA HIS A 83 1.71 -9.56 7.99
C HIS A 83 1.37 -8.37 8.91
N SER A 84 0.92 -7.24 8.37
CA SER A 84 0.57 -6.06 9.15
C SER A 84 -0.70 -6.22 9.98
N GLN A 85 -1.50 -7.26 9.73
CA GLN A 85 -2.78 -7.50 10.41
C GLN A 85 -3.78 -6.33 10.27
N LEU A 86 -3.59 -5.47 9.27
CA LEU A 86 -4.46 -4.32 9.02
C LEU A 86 -5.90 -4.76 8.73
N LEU A 87 -6.11 -5.72 7.83
CA LEU A 87 -7.47 -6.17 7.49
C LEU A 87 -8.19 -6.83 8.68
N PRO A 88 -7.55 -7.75 9.44
CA PRO A 88 -8.14 -8.26 10.69
C PRO A 88 -8.46 -7.16 11.71
N PHE A 89 -7.62 -6.13 11.84
CA PHE A 89 -7.89 -4.98 12.70
C PHE A 89 -9.14 -4.23 12.25
N LEU A 90 -9.28 -3.94 10.96
CA LEU A 90 -10.46 -3.27 10.40
C LEU A 90 -11.73 -4.11 10.58
N HIS A 91 -11.63 -5.43 10.39
CA HIS A 91 -12.75 -6.34 10.56
C HIS A 91 -13.23 -6.41 12.01
N ARG A 92 -12.32 -6.35 12.98
CA ARG A 92 -12.67 -6.33 14.41
C ARG A 92 -13.39 -5.05 14.83
N HIS A 93 -13.12 -3.94 14.16
CA HIS A 93 -13.71 -2.63 14.43
C HIS A 93 -14.72 -2.23 13.34
N ARG A 94 -15.53 -3.21 12.91
CA ARG A 94 -16.47 -3.05 11.79
C ARG A 94 -17.43 -1.89 12.02
N GLU A 95 -17.86 -1.64 13.25
CA GLU A 95 -18.72 -0.52 13.64
C GLU A 95 -18.13 0.85 13.26
N LEU A 96 -16.80 0.98 13.23
CA LEU A 96 -16.11 2.20 12.85
C LEU A 96 -15.81 2.26 11.35
N PHE A 97 -15.53 1.11 10.71
CA PHE A 97 -15.03 1.03 9.33
C PHE A 97 -16.04 0.49 8.30
N LEU A 98 -17.28 0.22 8.72
CA LEU A 98 -18.32 -0.27 7.81
C LEU A 98 -18.47 0.67 6.61
N SER A 99 -18.49 0.08 5.41
CA SER A 99 -18.62 0.78 4.13
C SER A 99 -17.50 1.79 3.83
N LYS A 100 -16.40 1.81 4.60
CA LYS A 100 -15.23 2.66 4.36
C LYS A 100 -14.11 1.84 3.75
N PHE A 101 -13.35 2.46 2.84
CA PHE A 101 -12.27 1.80 2.13
C PHE A 101 -10.95 2.57 2.26
N ILE A 102 -9.86 1.82 2.29
CA ILE A 102 -8.52 2.29 2.01
C ILE A 102 -8.29 2.12 0.51
N TYR A 103 -7.60 3.05 -0.13
CA TYR A 103 -7.21 2.94 -1.53
C TYR A 103 -5.70 2.68 -1.66
N GLY A 104 -5.29 1.69 -2.45
CA GLY A 104 -3.90 1.29 -2.59
C GLY A 104 -3.46 1.00 -4.02
N ASP A 105 -2.17 0.72 -4.17
CA ASP A 105 -1.62 0.24 -5.43
C ASP A 105 -2.24 -1.12 -5.85
N PRO A 106 -2.44 -1.39 -7.15
CA PRO A 106 -2.89 -2.68 -7.65
C PRO A 106 -2.10 -3.90 -7.16
N ALA A 107 -0.86 -3.74 -6.71
CA ALA A 107 -0.06 -4.80 -6.09
C ALA A 107 -0.69 -5.41 -4.82
N TYR A 108 -1.60 -4.68 -4.16
CA TYR A 108 -2.35 -5.18 -3.01
C TYR A 108 -3.56 -6.05 -3.37
N GLY A 109 -4.07 -5.93 -4.60
CA GLY A 109 -5.32 -6.54 -5.03
C GLY A 109 -6.57 -5.85 -4.46
N ILE A 110 -7.73 -6.46 -4.71
CA ILE A 110 -9.04 -6.00 -4.21
C ILE A 110 -9.49 -6.99 -3.15
N VAL A 111 -9.66 -6.52 -1.91
CA VAL A 111 -10.11 -7.31 -0.76
C VAL A 111 -11.01 -6.44 0.13
N ASP A 112 -11.68 -7.04 1.11
CA ASP A 112 -12.51 -6.27 2.04
C ASP A 112 -11.74 -5.10 2.66
N TYR A 113 -12.38 -3.93 2.71
CA TYR A 113 -11.82 -2.66 3.17
C TYR A 113 -10.67 -2.06 2.32
N LEU A 114 -10.23 -2.73 1.25
CA LEU A 114 -9.15 -2.26 0.39
C LEU A 114 -9.52 -2.28 -1.10
N LEU A 115 -9.55 -1.09 -1.70
CA LEU A 115 -9.73 -0.90 -3.13
C LEU A 115 -8.39 -0.60 -3.80
N SER A 116 -8.25 -1.05 -5.03
CA SER A 116 -7.09 -0.74 -5.86
C SER A 116 -7.51 -0.17 -7.21
N GLY A 117 -6.59 0.55 -7.85
CA GLY A 117 -6.80 1.00 -9.22
C GLY A 117 -6.97 -0.16 -10.21
N TYR A 118 -7.60 0.14 -11.35
CA TYR A 118 -7.70 -0.84 -12.44
C TYR A 118 -6.33 -1.08 -13.07
N LYS A 119 -5.99 -2.34 -13.36
CA LYS A 119 -4.72 -2.77 -14.00
C LYS A 119 -5.00 -3.61 -15.25
N GLY A 120 -4.18 -3.45 -16.30
CA GLY A 120 -4.25 -4.22 -17.55
C GLY A 120 -3.85 -3.40 -18.79
N ASN A 121 -3.62 -4.07 -19.92
CA ASN A 121 -3.21 -3.40 -21.18
C ASN A 121 -4.39 -2.71 -21.90
N ASN A 122 -5.62 -3.21 -21.74
CA ASN A 122 -6.83 -2.66 -22.40
C ASN A 122 -7.83 -2.11 -21.37
N ILE A 123 -7.39 -1.13 -20.57
CA ILE A 123 -8.29 -0.43 -19.66
C ILE A 123 -9.11 0.56 -20.48
N GLY A 124 -10.43 0.38 -20.51
CA GLY A 124 -11.34 1.29 -21.21
C GLY A 124 -11.30 2.74 -20.67
N PRO A 125 -11.76 3.74 -21.44
CA PRO A 125 -11.58 5.16 -21.13
C PRO A 125 -12.08 5.56 -19.73
N LEU A 126 -13.25 5.07 -19.32
CA LEU A 126 -13.84 5.36 -18.00
C LEU A 126 -12.98 4.87 -16.83
N LYS A 127 -12.36 3.70 -16.97
CA LYS A 127 -11.49 3.13 -15.94
C LYS A 127 -10.15 3.88 -15.86
N GLN A 128 -9.65 4.38 -16.99
CA GLN A 128 -8.47 5.26 -17.01
C GLN A 128 -8.77 6.59 -16.34
N GLU A 129 -9.94 7.16 -16.61
CA GLU A 129 -10.39 8.41 -15.99
C GLU A 129 -10.54 8.23 -14.48
N PHE A 130 -11.14 7.12 -14.03
CA PHE A 130 -11.22 6.77 -12.61
C PHE A 130 -9.82 6.73 -11.95
N ASN A 131 -8.87 6.00 -12.55
CA ASN A 131 -7.50 5.93 -12.04
C ASN A 131 -6.83 7.31 -11.99
N LYS A 132 -7.07 8.17 -12.99
CA LYS A 132 -6.54 9.54 -13.05
C LYS A 132 -7.09 10.38 -11.90
N TRP A 133 -8.39 10.34 -11.63
CA TRP A 133 -8.99 11.05 -10.50
C TRP A 133 -8.49 10.53 -9.15
N MET A 134 -8.41 9.21 -8.99
CA MET A 134 -7.90 8.60 -7.76
C MET A 134 -6.41 8.91 -7.51
N SER A 135 -5.60 9.02 -8.57
CA SER A 135 -4.21 9.44 -8.45
C SER A 135 -4.06 10.89 -7.96
N ARG A 136 -4.96 11.80 -8.38
CA ARG A 136 -4.94 13.21 -7.96
C ARG A 136 -5.28 13.43 -6.49
N VAL A 137 -6.11 12.57 -5.90
CA VAL A 137 -6.50 12.68 -4.48
C VAL A 137 -5.50 12.03 -3.53
N ARG A 138 -4.64 11.16 -4.04
CA ARG A 138 -3.54 10.54 -3.29
C ARG A 138 -2.54 11.65 -2.94
N GLN A 139 -2.30 11.88 -1.65
CA GLN A 139 -1.24 12.80 -1.23
C GLN A 139 0.10 12.09 -1.40
N SER A 140 1.03 12.77 -2.07
CA SER A 140 2.45 12.45 -2.13
C SER A 140 3.17 12.90 -0.85
#